data_AF-A0A2S2FDU5-F1
#
_entry.id   AF-A0A2S2FDU5-F1
#
_cell.length_a   1.000
_cell.length_b   1.000
_cell.length_c   1.000
_cell.angle_alpha   90.00
_cell.angle_beta   90.00
_cell.angle_gamma   90.00
#
_symmetry.space_group_name_H-M   'P 1'
#
loop_
_entity.id
_entity.type
_entity.pdbx_description
1 polymer ?
#
loop_
_entity_poly.entity_id
_entity_poly.type
_entity_poly.pdbx_seq_one_letter_code
_entity_poly.pdbx_strand_id
1 'polypeptide(L)'
;MQRYLSVFQDFLFSEQLSLLIYLSEDFEGGETKFFNQTRHMPIFNIQPKIGQILIFEHRQMHSGAPVFSGQKYVLRTDVMYKHAVFNRDNKS
;
A
#
# COMPACT_ATOMS: atom_id res chain seq x y z
N MET A 1 25.81 -25.14 1.68
CA MET A 1 25.74 -23.77 1.11
C MET A 1 24.56 -23.67 0.12
N GLN A 2 23.33 -23.95 0.56
CA GLN A 2 22.11 -23.85 -0.27
C GLN A 2 20.89 -23.34 0.52
N ARG A 3 21.09 -22.86 1.76
CA ARG A 3 19.98 -22.48 2.66
C ARG A 3 19.68 -20.97 2.68
N TYR A 4 20.50 -20.16 2.02
CA TYR A 4 20.29 -18.71 1.93
C TYR A 4 19.47 -18.28 0.71
N LEU A 5 19.34 -19.14 -0.31
CA LEU A 5 18.63 -18.80 -1.54
C LEU A 5 17.10 -18.98 -1.46
N SER A 6 16.58 -19.81 -0.54
CA SER A 6 15.13 -20.02 -0.45
C SER A 6 14.39 -18.86 0.20
N VAL A 7 15.02 -18.13 1.13
CA VAL A 7 14.39 -17.00 1.84
C VAL A 7 14.16 -15.81 0.91
N PHE A 8 15.02 -15.63 -0.10
CA PHE A 8 14.88 -14.55 -1.08
C PHE A 8 13.85 -14.86 -2.17
N GLN A 9 13.52 -16.14 -2.41
CA GLN A 9 12.60 -16.52 -3.49
C GLN A 9 11.13 -16.45 -3.05
N ASP A 10 10.84 -16.68 -1.76
CA ASP A 10 9.49 -16.50 -1.18
C ASP A 10 9.09 -15.00 -1.09
N PHE A 11 10.07 -14.10 -1.06
CA PHE A 11 9.85 -12.65 -0.87
C PHE A 11 9.42 -11.92 -2.15
N LEU A 12 9.54 -12.56 -3.32
CA LEU A 12 9.45 -11.85 -4.59
C LEU A 12 8.02 -11.47 -5.03
N PHE A 13 6.94 -11.93 -4.38
CA PHE A 13 5.60 -11.80 -4.99
C PHE A 13 4.38 -11.51 -4.09
N SER A 14 4.51 -10.96 -2.88
CA SER A 14 3.28 -10.55 -2.16
C SER A 14 3.42 -9.31 -1.28
N GLU A 15 3.66 -8.14 -1.87
CA GLU A 15 3.21 -6.89 -1.23
C GLU A 15 1.69 -6.97 -1.17
N GLN A 16 1.14 -7.21 0.02
CA GLN A 16 -0.30 -7.34 0.16
C GLN A 16 -0.91 -5.96 0.42
N LEU A 17 -0.25 -5.14 1.23
CA LEU A 17 -0.72 -3.79 1.54
C LEU A 17 0.38 -2.76 1.26
N SER A 18 -0.02 -1.59 0.76
CA SER A 18 0.78 -0.38 0.79
C SER A 18 0.34 0.49 1.97
N LEU A 19 1.32 1.04 2.68
CA LEU A 19 1.13 1.95 3.81
C LEU A 19 1.75 3.30 3.46
N LEU A 20 0.96 4.36 3.51
CA LEU A 20 1.39 5.75 3.39
C LEU A 20 1.25 6.48 4.72
N ILE A 21 2.27 7.22 5.12
CA ILE A 21 2.23 8.15 6.25
C ILE A 21 2.37 9.56 5.69
N TYR A 22 1.36 10.39 5.87
CA TYR A 22 1.37 11.78 5.39
C TYR A 22 2.14 12.67 6.36
N LEU A 23 3.19 13.34 5.86
CA LEU A 23 4.10 14.17 6.66
C LEU A 23 3.89 15.68 6.46
N SER A 24 3.01 16.07 5.54
CA SER A 24 2.59 17.46 5.34
C SER A 24 1.12 17.53 4.91
N GLU A 25 0.55 18.73 5.02
CA GLU A 25 -0.84 19.03 4.61
C GLU A 25 -1.03 20.46 4.09
N ASP A 26 0.03 21.26 4.04
CA ASP A 26 0.08 22.64 3.55
C ASP A 26 0.35 22.70 2.04
N PHE A 27 -0.54 22.07 1.25
CA PHE A 27 -0.47 22.06 -0.21
C PHE A 27 -1.84 21.99 -0.87
N GLU A 28 -1.90 22.39 -2.14
CA GLU A 28 -3.10 22.30 -2.97
C GLU A 28 -3.05 21.10 -3.93
N GLY A 29 -4.16 20.38 -4.04
CA GLY A 29 -4.26 19.12 -4.77
C GLY A 29 -3.64 17.96 -3.99
N GLY A 30 -2.88 17.10 -4.67
CA GLY A 30 -2.10 16.05 -4.03
C GLY A 30 -2.91 14.92 -3.40
N GLU A 31 -4.17 14.71 -3.76
CA GLU A 31 -4.98 13.62 -3.22
C GLU A 31 -4.46 12.25 -3.67
N THR A 32 -4.67 11.21 -2.85
CA THR A 32 -4.53 9.83 -3.32
C THR A 32 -5.85 9.40 -3.94
N LYS A 33 -5.88 9.17 -5.25
CA LYS A 33 -7.06 8.79 -6.03
C LYS A 33 -7.12 7.28 -6.21
N PHE A 34 -8.31 6.71 -6.08
CA PHE A 34 -8.55 5.28 -6.23
C PHE A 34 -9.49 5.01 -7.39
N PHE A 35 -9.24 3.92 -8.13
CA PHE A 35 -9.94 3.59 -9.37
C PHE A 35 -10.53 2.18 -9.30
N ASN A 36 -11.66 1.97 -9.96
CA ASN A 36 -12.08 0.62 -10.32
C ASN A 36 -11.26 0.16 -11.53
N GLN A 37 -10.91 -1.13 -11.61
CA GLN A 37 -10.12 -1.73 -12.70
C GLN A 37 -10.69 -1.44 -14.11
N THR A 38 -12.00 -1.21 -14.22
CA THR A 38 -12.68 -0.95 -15.50
C THR A 38 -12.85 0.53 -15.83
N ARG A 39 -12.55 1.44 -14.90
CA ARG A 39 -12.84 2.87 -15.05
C ARG A 39 -11.57 3.70 -15.10
N HIS A 40 -11.53 4.63 -16.06
CA HIS A 40 -10.49 5.65 -16.16
C HIS A 40 -10.73 6.85 -15.23
N MET A 41 -11.91 6.93 -14.60
CA MET A 41 -12.22 7.98 -13.62
C MET A 41 -12.13 7.44 -12.19
N PRO A 42 -11.61 8.25 -11.24
CA PRO A 42 -11.50 7.85 -9.85
C PRO A 42 -12.88 7.64 -9.22
N ILE A 43 -12.99 6.63 -8.38
CA ILE A 43 -14.21 6.30 -7.62
C ILE A 43 -14.26 7.00 -6.25
N PHE A 44 -13.10 7.28 -5.67
CA PHE A 44 -12.94 8.11 -4.47
C PHE A 44 -11.50 8.63 -4.36
N ASN A 45 -11.29 9.60 -3.49
CA ASN A 45 -9.98 10.18 -3.18
C ASN A 45 -9.80 10.36 -1.67
N ILE A 46 -8.54 10.36 -1.24
CA ILE A 46 -8.12 10.63 0.13
C ILE A 46 -7.33 11.93 0.12
N GLN A 47 -7.84 12.93 0.86
CA GLN A 47 -7.10 14.14 1.15
C GLN A 47 -6.04 13.83 2.21
N PRO A 48 -4.74 14.06 1.94
CA PRO A 48 -3.71 13.91 2.95
C PRO A 48 -3.95 14.86 4.12
N LYS A 49 -3.78 14.34 5.34
CA LYS A 49 -3.67 15.15 6.55
C LYS A 49 -2.46 14.69 7.33
N ILE A 50 -1.72 15.63 7.90
CA ILE A 50 -0.46 15.33 8.57
C ILE A 50 -0.69 14.34 9.73
N GLY A 51 0.19 13.35 9.83
CA GLY A 51 0.12 12.29 10.84
C GLY A 51 -0.89 11.18 10.53
N GLN A 52 -1.71 11.29 9.49
CA GLN A 52 -2.60 10.20 9.10
C GLN A 52 -1.85 9.10 8.35
N ILE A 53 -2.35 7.86 8.54
CA ILE A 53 -1.90 6.67 7.84
C ILE A 53 -2.99 6.22 6.89
N LEU A 54 -2.62 5.96 5.64
CA LEU A 54 -3.47 5.31 4.64
C LEU A 54 -2.93 3.92 4.35
N ILE A 55 -3.75 2.89 4.57
CA ILE A 55 -3.42 1.48 4.29
C ILE A 55 -4.42 0.96 3.25
N PHE A 56 -3.93 0.33 2.20
CA PHE A 56 -4.75 -0.25 1.15
C PHE A 56 -4.06 -1.44 0.49
N GLU A 57 -4.84 -2.32 -0.13
CA GLU A 57 -4.33 -3.44 -0.93
C GLU A 57 -3.39 -2.94 -2.03
N HIS A 58 -2.16 -3.47 -2.12
CA HIS A 58 -1.16 -2.96 -3.07
C HIS A 58 -1.64 -3.03 -4.53
N ARG A 59 -2.45 -4.05 -4.87
CA ARG A 59 -3.03 -4.23 -6.21
C ARG A 59 -4.22 -3.32 -6.53
N GLN A 60 -4.74 -2.60 -5.53
CA GLN A 60 -5.81 -1.64 -5.75
C GLN A 60 -5.27 -0.50 -6.62
N MET A 61 -5.88 -0.28 -7.79
CA MET A 61 -5.48 0.81 -8.69
C MET A 61 -5.63 2.16 -8.01
N HIS A 62 -4.53 2.93 -7.99
CA HIS A 62 -4.45 4.22 -7.33
C HIS A 62 -3.42 5.12 -8.02
N SER A 63 -3.53 6.43 -7.80
CA SER A 63 -2.53 7.41 -8.23
C SER A 63 -2.46 8.60 -7.29
N GLY A 64 -1.30 9.25 -7.22
CA GLY A 64 -1.19 10.58 -6.63
C GLY A 64 -1.67 11.64 -7.61
N ALA A 65 -2.56 12.52 -7.18
CA ALA A 65 -2.89 13.72 -7.95
C ALA A 65 -1.71 14.71 -7.97
N PRO A 66 -1.62 15.58 -8.98
CA PRO A 66 -0.65 16.66 -9.01
C PRO A 66 -0.78 17.56 -7.77
N VAL A 67 0.36 18.07 -7.30
CA VAL A 67 0.42 19.17 -6.33
C VAL A 67 0.56 20.46 -7.11
N PHE A 68 -0.35 21.41 -6.91
CA PHE A 68 -0.37 22.67 -7.65
C PHE A 68 0.37 23.80 -6.91
N SER A 69 0.40 23.74 -5.58
CA SER A 69 1.13 24.68 -4.72
C SER A 69 1.54 23.99 -3.41
N GLY A 70 2.62 24.44 -2.78
CA GLY A 70 3.19 23.81 -1.58
C GLY A 70 4.02 22.56 -1.87
N GLN A 71 4.28 21.74 -0.85
CA GLN A 71 5.06 20.51 -0.98
C GLN A 71 4.42 19.36 -0.20
N LYS A 72 4.14 18.26 -0.92
CA LYS A 72 3.63 17.02 -0.32
C LYS A 72 4.78 16.09 0.06
N TYR A 73 4.89 15.76 1.35
CA TYR A 73 5.82 14.77 1.89
C TYR A 73 5.04 13.54 2.36
N VAL A 74 5.48 12.35 1.91
CA VAL A 74 4.87 11.07 2.26
C VAL A 74 5.96 10.02 2.47
N LEU A 75 5.85 9.22 3.54
CA LEU A 75 6.59 7.96 3.64
C LEU A 75 5.73 6.83 3.11
N ARG A 76 6.30 6.01 2.25
CA ARG A 76 5.67 4.78 1.76
C ARG A 76 6.49 3.58 2.20
N THR A 77 5.81 2.58 2.73
CA THR A 77 6.35 1.24 2.92
C THR A 77 5.30 0.22 2.56
N ASP A 78 5.74 -1.00 2.26
CA ASP A 78 4.85 -2.11 1.96
C ASP A 78 4.82 -3.11 3.12
N VAL A 79 3.67 -3.74 3.32
CA VAL A 79 3.45 -4.75 4.36
C VAL A 79 3.31 -6.11 3.69
N MET A 80 4.31 -6.95 3.93
CA MET A 80 4.33 -8.35 3.50
C MET A 80 3.77 -9.22 4.62
N TYR A 81 2.82 -10.09 4.32
CA TYR A 81 2.35 -11.11 5.26
C TYR A 81 2.06 -12.43 4.55
N LYS A 82 1.96 -13.50 5.33
CA LYS A 82 1.53 -14.81 4.86
C LYS A 82 0.45 -15.35 5.79
N HIS A 83 -0.54 -16.05 5.25
CA HIS A 83 -1.49 -16.76 6.09
C HIS A 83 -0.76 -17.83 6.92
N ALA A 84 -1.03 -17.87 8.22
CA ALA A 84 -0.60 -18.98 9.05
C ALA A 84 -1.36 -20.24 8.59
N VAL A 85 -0.61 -21.26 8.15
CA VAL A 85 -1.20 -22.56 7.84
C VAL A 85 -1.49 -23.25 9.18
N PHE A 86 -2.75 -23.29 9.57
CA PHE A 86 -3.19 -24.09 10.72
C PHE A 86 -3.45 -25.53 10.26
N ASN A 87 -2.50 -26.43 10.52
CA ASN A 87 -2.77 -27.86 10.44
C ASN A 87 -3.68 -28.25 11.62
N ARG A 88 -4.92 -28.63 11.31
CA ARG A 88 -5.73 -29.40 12.25
C ARG A 88 -5.19 -30.83 12.24
N ASP A 89 -4.30 -31.13 13.17
CA ASP A 89 -3.98 -32.52 13.46
C ASP A 89 -5.26 -33.17 13.98
N ASN A 90 -5.86 -34.04 13.16
CA ASN A 90 -6.95 -34.92 13.55
C ASN A 90 -6.47 -35.76 14.74
N LYS A 91 -6.94 -35.44 15.95
CA LYS A 91 -6.87 -36.38 17.06
C LYS A 91 -7.86 -37.51 16.78
N SER A 92 -7.27 -38.70 16.73
CA SER A 92 -7.85 -40.05 16.72
C SER A 92 -9.11 -40.21 17.56
#